data_AF-A0A7J7MF58-F1
#
_entry.id   AF-A0A7J7MF58-F1
#
_cell.length_a   1.000
_cell.length_b   1.000
_cell.length_c   1.000
_cell.angle_alpha   90.00
_cell.angle_beta   90.00
_cell.angle_gamma   90.00
#
_symmetry.space_group_name_H-M   'P 1'
#
loop_
_entity.id
_entity.type
_entity.pdbx_description
1 polymer ?
#
loop_
_entity_poly.entity_id
_entity_poly.type
_entity_poly.pdbx_seq_one_letter_code
_entity_poly.pdbx_strand_id
1 'polypeptide(L)'
;MPRLETRWFIDVYKKKEDMNNQLLEFAKLDFNMVQATLQEDVKYASKWWKKLGLGEITMSFARDRLVENFLWTIGIIYEPQFAYCRRQIAQINCLLTTIDDAYNVYGSFEELKHFTYAVERWDIKAVEKLPHCMKICFLALYNNTNQMAYDIMKEQGVDISILLILSYFRAPSTFLGRCMKSIPGRGPMDEIVRGDVQKSIQCYMHDTGTSEESARKYIQDLIGKTWKKKNKERVGDSHLPQPFINAAVGLARMAQCMYQYGDGHGVPDRETKDRVNTLLIESI
;
A
#
# COMPACT_ATOMS: atom_id res chain seq x y z
N MET A 1 11.31 -5.15 7.23
CA MET A 1 10.40 -3.99 7.48
C MET A 1 10.48 -3.69 8.97
N PRO A 2 10.67 -2.42 9.44
CA PRO A 2 11.14 -2.14 10.81
C PRO A 2 10.36 -2.86 11.92
N ARG A 3 9.03 -2.88 11.82
CA ARG A 3 8.18 -3.52 12.83
C ARG A 3 8.33 -5.05 12.88
N LEU A 4 8.48 -5.71 11.72
CA LEU A 4 8.81 -7.14 11.65
C LEU A 4 10.22 -7.40 12.18
N GLU A 5 11.18 -6.54 11.84
CA GLU A 5 12.55 -6.65 12.37
C GLU A 5 12.55 -6.53 13.90
N THR A 6 11.75 -5.62 14.47
CA THR A 6 11.62 -5.49 15.93
C THR A 6 11.14 -6.79 16.56
N ARG A 7 10.07 -7.41 16.02
CA ARG A 7 9.58 -8.69 16.52
C ARG A 7 10.67 -9.76 16.48
N TRP A 8 11.31 -9.94 15.33
CA TRP A 8 12.35 -10.92 15.12
C TRP A 8 13.54 -10.67 16.07
N PHE A 9 13.95 -9.40 16.20
CA PHE A 9 15.09 -9.03 17.01
C PHE A 9 14.84 -9.19 18.51
N ILE A 10 13.59 -9.07 18.98
CA ILE A 10 13.25 -9.39 20.38
C ILE A 10 13.59 -10.86 20.71
N ASP A 11 13.28 -11.80 19.79
CA ASP A 11 13.59 -13.22 19.98
C ASP A 11 15.10 -13.51 19.91
N VAL A 12 15.82 -12.78 19.06
CA VAL A 12 17.29 -12.86 18.96
C VAL A 12 17.94 -12.26 20.20
N TYR A 13 17.52 -11.06 20.61
CA TYR A 13 18.09 -10.34 21.74
C TYR A 13 17.93 -11.11 23.04
N LYS A 14 16.78 -11.78 23.25
CA LYS A 14 16.54 -12.68 24.38
C LYS A 14 17.59 -13.78 24.56
N LYS A 15 18.25 -14.21 23.47
CA LYS A 15 19.23 -15.30 23.47
C LYS A 15 20.68 -14.83 23.63
N LYS A 16 20.92 -13.52 23.66
CA LYS A 16 22.28 -12.99 23.81
C LYS A 16 22.78 -13.12 25.25
N GLU A 17 24.07 -13.40 25.40
CA GLU A 17 24.73 -13.49 26.70
C GLU A 17 24.77 -12.14 27.43
N ASP A 18 24.91 -11.04 26.69
CA ASP A 18 24.97 -9.66 27.19
C ASP A 18 23.60 -8.96 27.22
N MET A 19 22.50 -9.73 27.17
CA MET A 19 21.14 -9.21 27.14
C MET A 19 20.79 -8.43 28.42
N ASN A 20 20.25 -7.22 28.25
CA ASN A 20 19.72 -6.42 29.35
C ASN A 20 18.22 -6.70 29.53
N ASN A 21 17.88 -7.27 30.68
CA ASN A 21 16.50 -7.69 30.98
C ASN A 21 15.50 -6.52 30.97
N GLN A 22 15.90 -5.33 31.42
CA GLN A 22 15.02 -4.16 31.42
C GLN A 22 14.71 -3.70 29.99
N LEU A 23 15.70 -3.73 29.09
CA LEU A 23 15.49 -3.39 27.68
C LEU A 23 14.62 -4.43 26.98
N LEU A 24 14.80 -5.72 27.28
CA LEU A 24 13.98 -6.78 26.71
C LEU A 24 12.51 -6.63 27.12
N GLU A 25 12.24 -6.44 28.41
CA GLU A 25 10.87 -6.28 28.91
C GLU A 25 10.22 -4.99 28.39
N PHE A 26 10.98 -3.89 28.31
CA PHE A 26 10.51 -2.66 27.69
C PHE A 26 10.13 -2.87 26.21
N ALA A 27 10.98 -3.57 25.44
CA ALA A 27 10.72 -3.82 24.02
C ALA A 27 9.47 -4.70 23.81
N LYS A 28 9.24 -5.71 24.65
CA LYS A 28 8.01 -6.53 24.59
C LYS A 28 6.77 -5.72 24.93
N LEU A 29 6.84 -4.92 25.98
CA LEU A 29 5.71 -4.09 26.42
C LEU A 29 5.33 -3.07 25.34
N ASP A 30 6.31 -2.31 24.83
CA ASP A 30 6.11 -1.39 23.71
C ASP A 30 5.54 -2.13 22.49
N PHE A 31 6.07 -3.32 22.20
CA PHE A 31 5.58 -4.10 21.08
C PHE A 31 4.09 -4.43 21.21
N ASN A 32 3.66 -4.96 22.36
CA ASN A 32 2.27 -5.34 22.59
C ASN A 32 1.35 -4.10 22.66
N MET A 33 1.81 -2.97 23.21
CA MET A 33 1.04 -1.71 23.22
C MET A 33 0.78 -1.16 21.82
N VAL A 34 1.81 -1.15 20.96
CA VAL A 34 1.66 -0.73 19.57
C VAL A 34 0.75 -1.71 18.82
N GLN A 35 0.91 -3.02 19.02
CA GLN A 35 0.05 -4.04 18.42
C GLN A 35 -1.43 -3.81 18.78
N ALA A 36 -1.75 -3.52 20.04
CA ALA A 36 -3.11 -3.21 20.47
C ALA A 36 -3.69 -1.98 19.73
N THR A 37 -2.88 -0.94 19.50
CA THR A 37 -3.29 0.23 18.72
C THR A 37 -3.59 -0.15 17.26
N LEU A 38 -2.74 -0.98 16.64
CA LEU A 38 -2.93 -1.47 15.28
C LEU A 38 -4.18 -2.34 15.14
N GLN A 39 -4.50 -3.15 16.17
CA GLN A 39 -5.72 -3.95 16.22
C GLN A 39 -6.98 -3.07 16.24
N GLU A 40 -6.98 -1.95 16.97
CA GLU A 40 -8.09 -0.99 16.94
C GLU A 40 -8.22 -0.30 15.57
N ASP A 41 -7.10 0.06 14.96
CA ASP A 41 -7.06 0.67 13.64
C ASP A 41 -7.60 -0.28 12.54
N VAL A 42 -7.24 -1.57 12.56
CA VAL A 42 -7.76 -2.55 11.59
C VAL A 42 -9.24 -2.86 11.84
N LYS A 43 -9.70 -2.89 13.11
CA LYS A 43 -11.13 -3.01 13.44
C LYS A 43 -11.92 -1.82 12.88
N TYR A 44 -11.38 -0.61 13.01
CA TYR A 44 -11.98 0.59 12.42
C TYR A 44 -12.09 0.49 10.91
N ALA A 45 -10.99 0.14 10.22
CA ALA A 45 -10.97 -0.04 8.77
C ALA A 45 -11.96 -1.15 8.33
N SER A 46 -12.06 -2.24 9.08
CA SER A 46 -13.00 -3.33 8.82
C SER A 46 -14.46 -2.90 8.94
N LYS A 47 -14.82 -2.16 10.00
CA LYS A 47 -16.18 -1.62 10.15
C LYS A 47 -16.54 -0.68 9.00
N TRP A 48 -15.61 0.18 8.60
CA TRP A 48 -15.79 1.06 7.45
C TRP A 48 -15.98 0.28 6.15
N TRP A 49 -15.13 -0.73 5.89
CA TRP A 49 -15.18 -1.54 4.67
C TRP A 49 -16.49 -2.31 4.55
N LYS A 50 -16.95 -2.92 5.66
CA LYS A 50 -18.25 -3.59 5.74
C LYS A 50 -19.41 -2.62 5.50
N LYS A 51 -19.36 -1.41 6.07
CA LYS A 51 -20.40 -0.39 5.88
C LYS A 51 -20.53 0.05 4.41
N LEU A 52 -19.43 0.05 3.65
CA LEU A 52 -19.47 0.38 2.23
C LEU A 52 -20.09 -0.71 1.35
N GLY A 53 -20.21 -1.95 1.84
CA GLY A 53 -20.75 -3.08 1.07
C GLY A 53 -19.88 -3.52 -0.11
N LEU A 54 -18.63 -3.02 -0.18
CA LEU A 54 -17.67 -3.31 -1.27
C LEU A 54 -17.02 -4.69 -1.14
N GLY A 55 -17.05 -5.31 0.05
CA GLY A 55 -16.60 -6.68 0.27
C GLY A 55 -17.70 -7.74 0.10
N GLU A 56 -18.94 -7.34 -0.19
CA GLU A 56 -20.10 -8.23 -0.39
C GLU A 56 -20.49 -8.32 -1.88
N ILE A 57 -21.56 -9.07 -2.19
CA ILE A 57 -22.08 -9.43 -3.54
C ILE A 57 -22.06 -8.27 -4.56
N THR A 58 -22.18 -7.03 -4.09
CA THR A 58 -22.11 -5.78 -4.87
C THR A 58 -20.85 -5.64 -5.73
N MET A 59 -19.76 -6.36 -5.41
CA MET A 59 -18.45 -6.26 -6.08
C MET A 59 -17.73 -7.60 -6.25
N SER A 60 -18.40 -8.59 -6.88
CA SER A 60 -17.80 -9.90 -7.17
C SER A 60 -16.49 -9.88 -7.97
N PHE A 61 -16.14 -8.76 -8.62
CA PHE A 61 -14.90 -8.61 -9.38
C PHE A 61 -13.70 -8.13 -8.56
N ALA A 62 -13.93 -7.43 -7.43
CA ALA A 62 -12.83 -6.85 -6.66
C ALA A 62 -12.38 -7.78 -5.54
N ARG A 63 -11.07 -7.87 -5.35
CA ARG A 63 -10.47 -8.71 -4.33
C ARG A 63 -10.68 -8.09 -2.96
N ASP A 64 -11.25 -8.85 -2.02
CA ASP A 64 -11.24 -8.46 -0.61
C ASP A 64 -9.83 -8.65 -0.04
N ARG A 65 -9.15 -7.52 0.17
CA ARG A 65 -7.75 -7.42 0.61
C ARG A 65 -7.57 -6.43 1.75
N LEU A 66 -8.59 -6.26 2.58
CA LEU A 66 -8.56 -5.28 3.68
C LEU A 66 -7.32 -5.46 4.58
N VAL A 67 -7.01 -6.70 4.94
CA VAL A 67 -5.93 -7.01 5.89
C VAL A 67 -4.55 -6.75 5.25
N GLU A 68 -4.37 -7.11 3.97
CA GLU A 68 -3.16 -6.83 3.20
C GLU A 68 -2.99 -5.32 2.98
N ASN A 69 -4.06 -4.62 2.62
CA ASN A 69 -4.09 -3.15 2.50
C ASN A 69 -3.75 -2.47 3.84
N PHE A 70 -4.18 -3.05 4.96
CA PHE A 70 -3.83 -2.56 6.29
C PHE A 70 -2.37 -2.87 6.65
N LEU A 71 -1.86 -4.06 6.30
CA LEU A 71 -0.46 -4.44 6.50
C LEU A 71 0.50 -3.46 5.82
N TRP A 72 0.14 -2.96 4.63
CA TRP A 72 0.89 -1.88 3.97
C TRP A 72 1.06 -0.65 4.87
N THR A 73 0.01 -0.26 5.60
CA THR A 73 0.05 0.91 6.48
C THR A 73 1.01 0.72 7.66
N ILE A 74 1.10 -0.51 8.19
CA ILE A 74 2.03 -0.85 9.28
C ILE A 74 3.48 -0.67 8.82
N GLY A 75 3.79 -1.07 7.58
CA GLY A 75 5.14 -0.89 7.03
C GLY A 75 5.49 0.55 6.67
N ILE A 76 4.48 1.40 6.47
CA ILE A 76 4.65 2.83 6.17
C ILE A 76 4.80 3.61 7.48
N ILE A 77 3.88 3.44 8.44
CA ILE A 77 3.77 4.30 9.63
C ILE A 77 3.06 3.58 10.79
N TYR A 78 3.81 2.91 11.67
CA TYR A 78 3.25 2.08 12.75
C TYR A 78 3.12 2.82 14.09
N GLU A 79 3.67 4.01 14.23
CA GLU A 79 3.76 4.70 15.53
C GLU A 79 2.37 5.16 16.01
N PRO A 80 1.97 4.92 17.28
CA PRO A 80 0.59 5.08 17.75
C PRO A 80 -0.06 6.44 17.45
N GLN A 81 0.70 7.54 17.56
CA GLN A 81 0.24 8.91 17.31
C GLN A 81 -0.28 9.15 15.88
N PHE A 82 0.05 8.28 14.93
CA PHE A 82 -0.39 8.37 13.53
C PHE A 82 -1.59 7.47 13.22
N ALA A 83 -2.40 7.11 14.22
CA ALA A 83 -3.59 6.27 14.05
C ALA A 83 -4.56 6.82 12.98
N TYR A 84 -4.82 8.14 12.97
CA TYR A 84 -5.64 8.77 11.93
C TYR A 84 -5.06 8.52 10.53
N CYS A 85 -3.76 8.79 10.33
CA CYS A 85 -3.08 8.57 9.06
C CYS A 85 -3.16 7.12 8.61
N ARG A 86 -2.91 6.14 9.50
CA ARG A 86 -3.02 4.71 9.16
C ARG A 86 -4.42 4.34 8.70
N ARG A 87 -5.46 4.77 9.42
CA ARG A 87 -6.85 4.48 9.05
C ARG A 87 -7.18 5.04 7.67
N GLN A 88 -6.79 6.28 7.40
CA GLN A 88 -7.06 6.92 6.11
C GLN A 88 -6.28 6.26 4.97
N ILE A 89 -4.99 5.95 5.17
CA ILE A 89 -4.19 5.22 4.18
C ILE A 89 -4.78 3.83 3.92
N ALA A 90 -5.23 3.10 4.95
CA ALA A 90 -5.80 1.76 4.78
C ALA A 90 -7.07 1.81 3.91
N GLN A 91 -7.94 2.79 4.15
CA GLN A 91 -9.15 3.00 3.36
C GLN A 91 -8.81 3.37 1.91
N ILE A 92 -7.86 4.29 1.70
CA ILE A 92 -7.37 4.67 0.37
C ILE A 92 -6.79 3.45 -0.34
N ASN A 93 -5.95 2.64 0.32
CA ASN A 93 -5.35 1.44 -0.25
C ASN A 93 -6.43 0.43 -0.72
N CYS A 94 -7.51 0.25 0.08
CA CYS A 94 -8.64 -0.59 -0.32
C CYS A 94 -9.31 -0.05 -1.59
N LEU A 95 -9.65 1.24 -1.62
CA LEU A 95 -10.27 1.87 -2.79
C LEU A 95 -9.38 1.81 -4.03
N LEU A 96 -8.07 2.05 -3.88
CA LEU A 96 -7.11 1.94 -4.97
C LEU A 96 -7.00 0.51 -5.50
N THR A 97 -7.00 -0.50 -4.63
CA THR A 97 -7.03 -1.91 -5.05
C THR A 97 -8.30 -2.22 -5.82
N THR A 98 -9.45 -1.71 -5.35
CA THR A 98 -10.73 -1.90 -6.02
C THR A 98 -10.79 -1.22 -7.39
N ILE A 99 -10.21 -0.02 -7.50
CA ILE A 99 -10.09 0.70 -8.78
C ILE A 99 -9.14 -0.05 -9.70
N ASP A 100 -7.99 -0.55 -9.22
CA ASP A 100 -7.07 -1.38 -10.01
C ASP A 100 -7.78 -2.62 -10.59
N ASP A 101 -8.59 -3.31 -9.80
CA ASP A 101 -9.41 -4.45 -10.27
C ASP A 101 -10.45 -4.03 -11.32
N ALA A 102 -11.06 -2.84 -11.14
CA ALA A 102 -12.00 -2.31 -12.11
C ALA A 102 -11.32 -2.05 -13.47
N TYR A 103 -10.10 -1.49 -13.48
CA TYR A 103 -9.39 -1.18 -14.72
C TYR A 103 -8.78 -2.40 -15.40
N ASN A 104 -8.34 -3.40 -14.63
CA ASN A 104 -7.61 -4.55 -15.17
C ASN A 104 -8.51 -5.75 -15.51
N VAL A 105 -9.67 -5.90 -14.84
CA VAL A 105 -10.47 -7.14 -14.93
C VAL A 105 -11.91 -6.88 -15.38
N TYR A 106 -12.53 -5.79 -14.93
CA TYR A 106 -13.99 -5.64 -15.03
C TYR A 106 -14.47 -4.62 -16.07
N GLY A 107 -13.91 -3.42 -16.05
CA GLY A 107 -14.45 -2.28 -16.79
C GLY A 107 -14.19 -2.38 -18.29
N SER A 108 -15.23 -2.11 -19.07
CA SER A 108 -15.04 -1.85 -20.50
C SER A 108 -14.31 -0.53 -20.74
N PHE A 109 -13.66 -0.39 -21.89
CA PHE A 109 -12.94 0.85 -22.25
C PHE A 109 -13.81 2.11 -22.10
N GLU A 110 -15.08 2.06 -22.53
CA GLU A 110 -15.99 3.20 -22.42
C GLU A 110 -16.35 3.51 -20.96
N GLU A 111 -16.60 2.50 -20.12
CA GLU A 111 -16.86 2.71 -18.69
C GLU A 111 -15.63 3.29 -17.97
N LEU A 112 -14.43 2.78 -18.27
CA LEU A 112 -13.19 3.27 -17.70
C LEU A 112 -12.85 4.70 -18.15
N LYS A 113 -13.15 5.05 -19.40
CA LYS A 113 -13.02 6.42 -19.89
C LYS A 113 -13.96 7.38 -19.16
N HIS A 114 -15.21 6.97 -18.92
CA HIS A 114 -16.15 7.76 -18.13
C HIS A 114 -15.74 7.85 -16.66
N PHE A 115 -15.22 6.76 -16.07
CA PHE A 115 -14.69 6.75 -14.72
C PHE A 115 -13.50 7.70 -14.59
N THR A 116 -12.54 7.61 -15.52
CA THR A 116 -11.37 8.50 -15.59
C THR A 116 -11.81 9.96 -15.64
N TYR A 117 -12.77 10.27 -16.53
CA TYR A 117 -13.32 11.62 -16.65
C TYR A 117 -13.96 12.12 -15.35
N ALA A 118 -14.72 11.26 -14.65
CA ALA A 118 -15.34 11.63 -13.38
C ALA A 118 -14.30 11.91 -12.29
N VAL A 119 -13.22 11.12 -12.22
CA VAL A 119 -12.09 11.36 -11.31
C VAL A 119 -11.40 12.67 -11.69
N GLU A 120 -11.02 12.86 -12.96
CA GLU A 120 -10.37 14.07 -13.50
C GLU A 120 -11.10 15.36 -13.19
N ARG A 121 -12.43 15.36 -13.36
CA ARG A 121 -13.27 16.52 -13.08
C ARG A 121 -13.69 16.62 -11.62
N TRP A 122 -13.44 15.57 -10.83
CA TRP A 122 -13.93 15.42 -9.46
C TRP A 122 -15.44 15.68 -9.35
N ASP A 123 -16.21 15.18 -10.32
CA ASP A 123 -17.63 15.48 -10.48
C ASP A 123 -18.51 14.25 -10.17
N ILE A 124 -19.31 14.35 -9.11
CA ILE A 124 -20.25 13.30 -8.71
C ILE A 124 -21.33 13.05 -9.76
N LYS A 125 -21.73 14.07 -10.53
CA LYS A 125 -22.78 13.90 -11.54
C LYS A 125 -22.26 13.09 -12.74
N ALA A 126 -20.96 13.15 -13.00
CA ALA A 126 -20.33 12.38 -14.08
C ALA A 126 -20.40 10.86 -13.84
N VAL A 127 -20.61 10.39 -12.60
CA VAL A 127 -20.73 8.95 -12.33
C VAL A 127 -22.12 8.37 -12.54
N GLU A 128 -23.15 9.17 -12.84
CA GLU A 128 -24.53 8.69 -13.03
C GLU A 128 -24.67 7.61 -14.12
N LYS A 129 -23.78 7.61 -15.10
CA LYS A 129 -23.78 6.63 -16.21
C LYS A 129 -22.95 5.38 -15.93
N LEU A 130 -22.20 5.36 -14.83
CA LEU A 130 -21.32 4.23 -14.50
C LEU A 130 -22.10 3.04 -13.90
N PRO A 131 -21.56 1.83 -14.01
CA PRO A 131 -22.04 0.66 -13.27
C PRO A 131 -22.14 0.95 -11.76
N HIS A 132 -23.09 0.31 -11.10
CA HIS A 132 -23.39 0.56 -9.68
C HIS A 132 -22.14 0.41 -8.78
N CYS A 133 -21.33 -0.61 -9.02
CA CYS A 133 -20.07 -0.84 -8.30
C CYS A 133 -19.07 0.32 -8.46
N MET A 134 -18.85 0.80 -9.68
CA MET A 134 -17.97 1.93 -9.99
C MET A 134 -18.48 3.23 -9.35
N LYS A 135 -19.80 3.43 -9.32
CA LYS A 135 -20.40 4.56 -8.60
C LYS A 135 -20.08 4.52 -7.11
N ILE A 136 -20.28 3.37 -6.45
CA ILE A 136 -19.98 3.23 -5.02
C ILE A 136 -18.49 3.48 -4.78
N CYS A 137 -17.60 2.94 -5.61
CA CYS A 137 -16.15 3.17 -5.50
C CYS A 137 -15.79 4.64 -5.59
N PHE A 138 -16.31 5.34 -6.60
CA PHE A 138 -16.06 6.77 -6.77
C PHE A 138 -16.63 7.58 -5.61
N LEU A 139 -17.87 7.33 -5.21
CA LEU A 139 -18.51 8.04 -4.10
C LEU A 139 -17.76 7.80 -2.77
N ALA A 140 -17.27 6.58 -2.54
CA ALA A 140 -16.46 6.27 -1.37
C ALA A 140 -15.12 7.03 -1.40
N LEU A 141 -14.45 7.08 -2.55
CA LEU A 141 -13.23 7.87 -2.76
C LEU A 141 -13.48 9.36 -2.54
N TYR A 142 -14.53 9.90 -3.16
CA TYR A 142 -14.94 11.30 -3.05
C TYR A 142 -15.22 11.69 -1.60
N ASN A 143 -16.08 10.93 -0.91
CA ASN A 143 -16.46 11.21 0.47
C ASN A 143 -15.27 11.12 1.43
N ASN A 144 -14.41 10.11 1.27
CA ASN A 144 -13.23 9.96 2.13
C ASN A 144 -12.24 11.10 1.94
N THR A 145 -11.93 11.44 0.69
CA THR A 145 -11.00 12.52 0.34
C THR A 145 -11.49 13.87 0.86
N ASN A 146 -12.76 14.19 0.68
CA ASN A 146 -13.32 15.46 1.15
C ASN A 146 -13.41 15.50 2.67
N GLN A 147 -13.68 14.37 3.34
CA GLN A 147 -13.62 14.30 4.80
C GLN A 147 -12.19 14.58 5.30
N MET A 148 -11.17 13.96 4.69
CA MET A 148 -9.77 14.22 5.04
C MET A 148 -9.39 15.69 4.85
N ALA A 149 -9.78 16.28 3.72
CA ALA A 149 -9.50 17.68 3.45
C ALA A 149 -10.19 18.60 4.46
N TYR A 150 -11.44 18.28 4.84
CA TYR A 150 -12.16 19.01 5.87
C TYR A 150 -11.51 18.90 7.24
N ASP A 151 -11.10 17.71 7.67
CA ASP A 151 -10.44 17.49 8.96
C ASP A 151 -9.14 18.31 9.05
N ILE A 152 -8.33 18.31 7.98
CA ILE A 152 -7.07 19.06 7.91
C ILE A 152 -7.31 20.56 7.83
N MET A 153 -8.33 21.00 7.08
CA MET A 153 -8.76 22.40 7.07
C MET A 153 -9.15 22.85 8.48
N LYS A 154 -9.92 22.03 9.21
CA LYS A 154 -10.38 22.35 10.56
C LYS A 154 -9.23 22.44 11.56
N GLU A 155 -8.25 21.55 11.47
CA GLU A 155 -7.13 21.48 12.43
C GLU A 155 -5.99 22.45 12.10
N GLN A 156 -5.69 22.64 10.81
CA GLN A 156 -4.48 23.34 10.35
C GLN A 156 -4.80 24.61 9.53
N GLY A 157 -6.06 24.84 9.17
CA GLY A 157 -6.46 25.98 8.34
C GLY A 157 -6.02 25.90 6.88
N VAL A 158 -5.63 24.71 6.40
CA VAL A 158 -5.12 24.50 5.03
C VAL A 158 -6.08 23.60 4.24
N ASP A 159 -6.51 24.07 3.07
CA ASP A 159 -7.24 23.23 2.12
C ASP A 159 -6.25 22.35 1.34
N ILE A 160 -6.35 21.04 1.52
CA ILE A 160 -5.53 20.08 0.76
C ILE A 160 -6.34 19.27 -0.27
N SER A 161 -7.61 19.63 -0.52
CA SER A 161 -8.50 18.89 -1.43
C SER A 161 -7.85 18.68 -2.80
N ILE A 162 -7.31 19.75 -3.38
CA ILE A 162 -6.64 19.70 -4.69
C ILE A 162 -5.39 18.82 -4.63
N LEU A 163 -4.61 18.86 -3.54
CA LEU A 163 -3.41 18.04 -3.40
C LEU A 163 -3.75 16.55 -3.32
N LEU A 164 -4.80 16.19 -2.57
CA LEU A 164 -5.28 14.81 -2.49
C LEU A 164 -5.79 14.32 -3.85
N ILE A 165 -6.60 15.13 -4.53
CA ILE A 165 -7.12 14.83 -5.88
C ILE A 165 -5.97 14.63 -6.88
N LEU A 166 -4.99 15.54 -6.90
CA LEU A 166 -3.78 15.42 -7.72
C LEU A 166 -2.95 14.19 -7.38
N SER A 167 -2.95 13.78 -6.10
CA SER A 167 -2.26 12.58 -5.67
C SER A 167 -2.88 11.33 -6.29
N TYR A 168 -4.20 11.25 -6.51
CA TYR A 168 -4.81 10.07 -7.16
C TYR A 168 -4.41 9.93 -8.63
N PHE A 169 -4.27 11.04 -9.38
CA PHE A 169 -3.76 10.98 -10.77
C PHE A 169 -2.28 10.65 -10.85
N ARG A 170 -1.49 11.15 -9.89
CA ARG A 170 -0.05 10.90 -9.82
C ARG A 170 0.33 9.65 -9.03
N ALA A 171 -0.65 9.01 -8.38
CA ALA A 171 -0.51 7.75 -7.68
C ALA A 171 -0.87 6.56 -8.57
N PRO A 172 -0.05 6.25 -9.58
CA PRO A 172 0.29 4.88 -9.79
C PRO A 172 1.62 4.72 -9.06
N SER A 173 1.56 4.20 -7.83
CA SER A 173 2.65 3.54 -7.07
C SER A 173 4.09 4.01 -7.37
N THR A 174 4.79 4.53 -6.35
CA THR A 174 6.21 4.94 -6.44
C THR A 174 7.01 4.02 -7.36
N PHE A 175 7.89 4.57 -8.20
CA PHE A 175 8.69 3.81 -9.17
C PHE A 175 9.23 2.47 -8.61
N LEU A 176 9.71 2.49 -7.35
CA LEU A 176 10.13 1.29 -6.62
C LEU A 176 9.03 0.25 -6.45
N GLY A 177 7.82 0.63 -6.06
CA GLY A 177 6.67 -0.27 -5.95
C GLY A 177 6.27 -0.89 -7.30
N ARG A 178 6.31 -0.14 -8.40
CA ARG A 178 6.05 -0.70 -9.74
C ARG A 178 7.13 -1.67 -10.20
N CYS A 179 8.39 -1.30 -10.05
CA CYS A 179 9.52 -2.18 -10.36
C CYS A 179 9.49 -3.43 -9.48
N MET A 180 9.19 -3.30 -8.19
CA MET A 180 9.09 -4.43 -7.26
C MET A 180 7.87 -5.30 -7.52
N LYS A 181 6.75 -4.78 -8.02
CA LYS A 181 5.62 -5.60 -8.49
C LYS A 181 5.96 -6.36 -9.77
N SER A 182 6.88 -5.84 -10.61
CA SER A 182 7.28 -6.51 -11.85
C SER A 182 8.27 -7.67 -11.66
N ILE A 183 9.05 -7.66 -10.57
CA ILE A 183 10.02 -8.72 -10.25
C ILE A 183 9.42 -10.08 -9.84
N PRO A 184 8.31 -10.20 -9.09
CA PRO A 184 7.89 -11.47 -8.50
C PRO A 184 6.71 -12.08 -9.25
N GLY A 185 6.26 -11.45 -10.35
CA GLY A 185 5.32 -12.06 -11.27
C GLY A 185 5.84 -13.46 -11.61
N ARG A 186 5.01 -14.47 -11.34
CA ARG A 186 5.25 -15.87 -11.69
C ARG A 186 5.41 -15.95 -13.20
N GLY A 187 6.62 -15.71 -13.68
CA GLY A 187 6.91 -15.51 -15.09
C GLY A 187 6.21 -14.28 -15.70
N PRO A 188 6.72 -13.77 -16.84
CA PRO A 188 6.05 -12.76 -17.63
C PRO A 188 4.70 -13.22 -18.19
N MET A 189 4.51 -14.54 -18.28
CA MET A 189 3.38 -15.14 -18.95
C MET A 189 2.12 -15.20 -18.10
N ASP A 190 2.18 -15.36 -16.78
CA ASP A 190 0.95 -15.41 -15.98
C ASP A 190 0.17 -14.08 -16.00
N GLU A 191 0.88 -12.95 -16.15
CA GLU A 191 0.28 -11.61 -16.26
C GLU A 191 -0.31 -11.35 -17.65
N ILE A 192 0.42 -11.72 -18.71
CA ILE A 192 -0.05 -11.62 -20.10
C ILE A 192 -1.24 -12.57 -20.35
N VAL A 193 -1.20 -13.79 -19.80
CA VAL A 193 -2.30 -14.77 -19.89
C VAL A 193 -3.56 -14.27 -19.19
N ARG A 194 -3.42 -13.41 -18.17
CA ARG A 194 -4.56 -12.73 -17.51
C ARG A 194 -5.07 -11.48 -18.26
N GLY A 195 -4.45 -11.10 -19.38
CA GLY A 195 -4.83 -9.93 -20.16
C GLY A 195 -4.27 -8.59 -19.63
N ASP A 196 -3.28 -8.63 -18.74
CA ASP A 196 -2.69 -7.43 -18.15
C ASP A 196 -1.67 -6.77 -19.11
N VAL A 197 -1.48 -5.45 -18.98
CA VAL A 197 -0.51 -4.68 -19.80
C VAL A 197 0.92 -5.08 -19.42
N GLN A 198 1.82 -5.11 -20.41
CA GLN A 198 3.25 -5.38 -20.22
C GLN A 198 3.84 -4.54 -19.08
N LYS A 199 4.58 -5.19 -18.17
CA LYS A 199 5.29 -4.54 -17.06
C LYS A 199 6.75 -4.29 -17.43
N SER A 200 7.51 -3.69 -16.50
CA SER A 200 8.88 -3.23 -16.78
C SER A 200 9.87 -4.30 -17.27
N ILE A 201 9.70 -5.57 -16.88
CA ILE A 201 10.53 -6.66 -17.41
C ILE A 201 10.19 -6.91 -18.89
N GLN A 202 8.90 -7.06 -19.20
CA GLN A 202 8.39 -7.31 -20.55
C GLN A 202 8.72 -6.16 -21.50
N CYS A 203 8.49 -4.91 -21.06
CA CYS A 203 8.86 -3.72 -21.84
C CYS A 203 10.36 -3.73 -22.15
N TYR A 204 11.22 -3.99 -21.16
CA TYR A 204 12.66 -3.99 -21.38
C TYR A 204 13.10 -5.13 -22.31
N MET A 205 12.54 -6.34 -22.15
CA MET A 205 12.81 -7.46 -23.06
C MET A 205 12.39 -7.12 -24.50
N HIS A 206 11.22 -6.51 -24.68
CA HIS A 206 10.72 -6.09 -25.99
C HIS A 206 11.62 -5.04 -26.62
N ASP A 207 12.01 -4.02 -25.85
CA ASP A 207 12.76 -2.87 -26.36
C ASP A 207 14.22 -3.21 -26.66
N THR A 208 14.83 -4.15 -25.94
CA THR A 208 16.25 -4.50 -26.11
C THR A 208 16.49 -5.88 -26.70
N GLY A 209 15.45 -6.69 -26.93
CA GLY A 209 15.56 -8.08 -27.41
C GLY A 209 16.31 -9.02 -26.45
N THR A 210 16.39 -8.69 -25.16
CA THR A 210 17.23 -9.44 -24.20
C THR A 210 16.46 -10.58 -23.51
N SER A 211 17.19 -11.45 -22.82
CA SER A 211 16.59 -12.52 -22.02
C SER A 211 15.88 -11.98 -20.77
N GLU A 212 14.89 -12.73 -20.27
CA GLU A 212 14.20 -12.40 -19.02
C GLU A 212 15.16 -12.24 -17.84
N GLU A 213 16.17 -13.11 -17.75
CA GLU A 213 17.20 -13.03 -16.71
C GLU A 213 17.97 -11.70 -16.76
N SER A 214 18.35 -11.26 -17.96
CA SER A 214 19.05 -9.99 -18.17
C SER A 214 18.15 -8.79 -17.84
N ALA A 215 16.87 -8.86 -18.21
CA ALA A 215 15.87 -7.85 -17.85
C ALA A 215 15.65 -7.77 -16.34
N ARG A 216 15.52 -8.91 -15.65
CA ARG A 216 15.42 -8.99 -14.18
C ARG A 216 16.63 -8.35 -13.51
N LYS A 217 17.84 -8.68 -13.96
CA LYS A 217 19.08 -8.10 -13.44
C LYS A 217 19.13 -6.59 -13.64
N TYR A 218 18.70 -6.10 -14.80
CA TYR A 218 18.61 -4.66 -15.07
C TYR A 218 17.65 -3.95 -14.09
N ILE A 219 16.43 -4.49 -13.90
CA ILE A 219 15.46 -3.91 -12.97
C ILE A 219 15.98 -3.95 -11.52
N GLN A 220 16.67 -5.02 -11.12
CA GLN A 220 17.32 -5.10 -9.80
C GLN A 220 18.40 -4.03 -9.60
N ASP A 221 19.27 -3.80 -10.60
CA ASP A 221 20.26 -2.72 -10.56
C ASP A 221 19.60 -1.34 -10.46
N LEU A 222 18.51 -1.14 -11.20
CA LEU A 222 17.74 0.10 -11.19
C LEU A 222 17.08 0.37 -9.83
N ILE A 223 16.58 -0.67 -9.16
CA ILE A 223 16.14 -0.60 -7.75
C ILE A 223 17.30 -0.21 -6.83
N GLY A 224 18.47 -0.83 -7.00
CA GLY A 224 19.67 -0.52 -6.23
C GLY A 224 20.13 0.94 -6.40
N LYS A 225 20.16 1.44 -7.63
CA LYS A 225 20.44 2.85 -7.95
C LYS A 225 19.43 3.81 -7.32
N THR A 226 18.15 3.46 -7.38
CA THR A 226 17.07 4.26 -6.78
C THR A 226 17.18 4.31 -5.25
N TRP A 227 17.54 3.20 -4.61
CA TRP A 227 17.84 3.16 -3.17
C TRP A 227 19.01 4.06 -2.79
N LYS A 228 20.09 4.08 -3.59
CA LYS A 228 21.23 4.98 -3.36
C LYS A 228 20.80 6.46 -3.40
N LYS A 229 19.96 6.84 -4.38
CA LYS A 229 19.40 8.20 -4.47
C LYS A 229 18.56 8.54 -3.24
N LYS A 230 17.64 7.65 -2.87
CA LYS A 230 16.75 7.83 -1.72
C LYS A 230 17.50 7.92 -0.39
N ASN A 231 18.59 7.17 -0.23
CA ASN A 231 19.43 7.26 0.97
C ASN A 231 20.15 8.62 1.06
N LYS A 232 20.57 9.21 -0.07
CA LYS A 232 21.13 10.57 -0.10
C LYS A 232 20.08 11.60 0.30
N GLU A 233 18.87 11.51 -0.24
CA GLU A 233 17.75 12.40 0.10
C GLU A 233 17.31 12.27 1.56
N ARG A 234 17.42 11.07 2.14
CA ARG A 234 17.11 10.81 3.55
C ARG A 234 18.09 11.47 4.53
N VAL A 235 19.37 11.54 4.17
CA VAL A 235 20.45 12.04 5.02
C VAL A 235 20.79 13.51 4.73
N GLY A 236 20.41 14.01 3.55
CA GLY A 236 20.58 15.42 3.21
C GLY A 236 19.62 16.34 3.97
N ASP A 237 19.91 17.64 3.92
CA ASP A 237 19.06 18.68 4.49
C ASP A 237 17.74 18.77 3.70
N SER A 238 16.75 18.03 4.18
CA SER A 238 15.39 18.08 3.65
C SER A 238 14.53 19.02 4.50
N HIS A 239 13.75 19.88 3.84
CA HIS A 239 12.75 20.71 4.53
C HIS A 239 11.53 19.91 4.99
N LEU A 240 11.45 18.60 4.68
CA LEU A 240 10.34 17.74 5.04
C LEU A 240 10.46 17.22 6.47
N PRO A 241 9.36 17.11 7.22
CA PRO A 241 9.38 16.52 8.56
C PRO A 241 9.93 15.09 8.57
N GLN A 242 10.72 14.74 9.58
CA GLN A 242 11.32 13.41 9.70
C GLN A 242 10.31 12.25 9.65
N PRO A 243 9.10 12.33 10.26
CA PRO A 243 8.09 11.29 10.12
C PRO A 243 7.66 11.05 8.67
N PHE A 244 7.57 12.12 7.86
CA PHE A 244 7.23 12.00 6.44
C PHE A 244 8.34 11.29 5.65
N ILE A 245 9.60 11.65 5.90
CA ILE A 245 10.77 10.98 5.28
C ILE A 245 10.79 9.49 5.67
N ASN A 246 10.54 9.19 6.94
CA ASN A 246 10.47 7.82 7.45
C ASN A 246 9.33 7.03 6.78
N ALA A 247 8.15 7.63 6.63
CA ALA A 247 7.02 7.01 5.93
C ALA A 247 7.33 6.73 4.45
N ALA A 248 7.98 7.68 3.76
CA ALA A 248 8.40 7.48 2.38
C ALA A 248 9.39 6.30 2.25
N VAL A 249 10.38 6.19 3.15
CA VAL A 249 11.31 5.06 3.21
C VAL A 249 10.59 3.75 3.59
N GLY A 250 9.66 3.83 4.55
CA GLY A 250 8.79 2.74 4.97
C GLY A 250 8.01 2.14 3.81
N LEU A 251 7.41 2.97 2.96
CA LEU A 251 6.71 2.54 1.75
C LEU A 251 7.59 1.69 0.81
N ALA A 252 8.84 2.09 0.59
CA ALA A 252 9.77 1.31 -0.25
C ALA A 252 10.17 -0.01 0.39
N ARG A 253 10.41 -0.03 1.71
CA ARG A 253 10.70 -1.28 2.44
C ARG A 253 9.49 -2.20 2.46
N MET A 254 8.29 -1.64 2.56
CA MET A 254 7.05 -2.40 2.55
C MET A 254 6.81 -3.01 1.18
N ALA A 255 7.09 -2.29 0.09
CA ALA A 255 7.04 -2.85 -1.26
C ALA A 255 8.00 -4.04 -1.42
N GLN A 256 9.24 -3.93 -0.93
CA GLN A 256 10.16 -5.06 -0.93
C GLN A 256 9.60 -6.23 -0.11
N CYS A 257 9.06 -5.94 1.07
CA CYS A 257 8.48 -6.95 1.94
C CYS A 257 7.34 -7.71 1.22
N MET A 258 6.37 -7.00 0.66
CA MET A 258 5.22 -7.61 -0.03
C MET A 258 5.60 -8.40 -1.27
N TYR A 259 6.66 -7.99 -1.96
CA TYR A 259 6.96 -8.50 -3.29
C TYR A 259 8.22 -9.36 -3.37
N GLN A 260 9.04 -9.49 -2.33
CA GLN A 260 10.31 -10.23 -2.44
C GLN A 260 10.17 -11.73 -2.81
N TYR A 261 9.02 -12.35 -2.52
CA TYR A 261 8.79 -13.79 -2.76
C TYR A 261 7.59 -14.10 -3.68
N GLY A 262 6.95 -13.09 -4.25
CA GLY A 262 5.71 -13.28 -5.01
C GLY A 262 4.78 -12.09 -4.90
N ASP A 263 3.55 -12.23 -5.39
CA ASP A 263 2.50 -11.23 -5.20
C ASP A 263 1.83 -11.37 -3.82
N GLY A 264 2.52 -10.90 -2.77
CA GLY A 264 1.98 -10.94 -1.40
C GLY A 264 0.72 -10.09 -1.19
N HIS A 265 0.33 -9.24 -2.16
CA HIS A 265 -0.89 -8.42 -2.06
C HIS A 265 -2.08 -9.09 -2.74
N GLY A 266 -1.94 -9.42 -4.02
CA GLY A 266 -3.03 -10.00 -4.81
C GLY A 266 -3.28 -11.47 -4.48
N VAL A 267 -2.23 -12.23 -4.19
CA VAL A 267 -2.28 -13.67 -3.88
C VAL A 267 -1.42 -13.93 -2.62
N PRO A 268 -1.92 -13.53 -1.43
CA PRO A 268 -1.14 -13.59 -0.20
C PRO A 268 -0.64 -15.00 0.07
N ASP A 269 0.67 -15.13 0.07
CA ASP A 269 1.40 -16.35 0.34
C ASP A 269 1.47 -16.64 1.85
N ARG A 270 2.10 -17.76 2.20
CA ARG A 270 2.32 -18.14 3.61
C ARG A 270 3.05 -17.03 4.37
N GLU A 271 4.09 -16.46 3.75
CA GLU A 271 4.90 -15.39 4.35
C GLU A 271 4.06 -14.16 4.69
N THR A 272 3.17 -13.72 3.80
CA THR A 272 2.28 -12.59 4.07
C THR A 272 1.34 -12.88 5.22
N LYS A 273 0.74 -14.08 5.27
CA LYS A 273 -0.15 -14.49 6.37
C LYS A 273 0.58 -14.56 7.70
N ASP A 274 1.79 -15.12 7.72
CA ASP A 274 2.62 -15.21 8.92
C ASP A 274 2.95 -13.81 9.45
N ARG A 275 3.29 -12.85 8.56
CA ARG A 275 3.50 -11.44 8.95
C ARG A 275 2.27 -10.78 9.54
N VAL A 276 1.09 -11.03 8.98
CA VAL A 276 -0.18 -10.55 9.53
C VAL A 276 -0.38 -11.10 10.94
N ASN A 277 -0.24 -12.42 11.10
CA ASN A 277 -0.39 -13.08 12.41
C ASN A 277 0.57 -12.50 13.43
N THR A 278 1.85 -12.43 13.09
CA THR A 278 2.90 -11.90 13.96
C THR A 278 2.67 -10.44 14.38
N LEU A 279 2.16 -9.59 13.49
CA LEU A 279 2.02 -8.16 13.77
C LEU A 279 0.70 -7.79 14.42
N LEU A 280 -0.37 -8.56 14.16
CA LEU A 280 -1.73 -8.18 14.54
C LEU A 280 -2.41 -9.17 15.49
N ILE A 281 -1.91 -10.40 15.63
CA ILE A 281 -2.61 -11.46 16.36
C ILE A 281 -1.76 -11.99 17.52
N GLU A 282 -0.52 -12.37 17.23
CA GLU A 282 0.39 -12.98 18.20
C GLU A 282 1.06 -11.90 19.04
N SER A 283 0.69 -11.82 20.31
CA SER A 283 1.44 -11.02 21.30
C SER A 283 2.77 -11.70 21.63
N ILE A 284 3.76 -10.90 22.05
CA ILE A 284 5.02 -11.41 22.60
C ILE A 284 4.83 -11.88 24.05
#